data_AF-A0A327R328-F1
#
_entry.id   AF-A0A327R328-F1
#
_cell.length_a   1.000
_cell.length_b   1.000
_cell.length_c   1.000
_cell.angle_alpha   90.00
_cell.angle_beta   90.00
_cell.angle_gamma   90.00
#
_symmetry.space_group_name_H-M   'P 1'
#
loop_
_entity.id
_entity.type
_entity.pdbx_description
1 polymer ?
#
loop_
_entity_poly.entity_id
_entity_poly.type
_entity_poly.pdbx_seq_one_letter_code
_entity_poly.pdbx_strand_id
1 'polypeptide(L)' 'MILTLVFVLVPELAEAQCAMCRAVLESEGSEATAKGINNGIVYLMAVPYLLVAGLFFFIYKKMKA' A
#
# COMPACT_ATOMS: atom_id res chain seq x y z
N MET A 1 -21.15 3.52 10.20
CA MET A 1 -20.83 3.77 8.78
C MET A 1 -20.24 5.15 8.53
N ILE A 2 -20.80 6.24 9.09
CA ILE A 2 -20.24 7.59 8.91
C ILE A 2 -18.89 7.76 9.61
N LEU A 3 -18.76 7.28 10.85
CA LEU A 3 -17.52 7.38 11.64
C LEU A 3 -16.34 6.63 10.99
N THR A 4 -16.62 5.47 10.39
CA THR A 4 -15.65 4.66 9.65
C THR A 4 -15.23 5.31 8.33
N LEU A 5 -16.13 6.06 7.69
CA LEU A 5 -15.84 6.77 6.43
C LEU A 5 -14.91 7.97 6.68
N VAL A 6 -15.15 8.71 7.78
CA VAL A 6 -14.31 9.83 8.20
C VAL A 6 -12.89 9.37 8.54
N PHE A 7 -12.74 8.20 9.17
CA PHE A 7 -11.43 7.65 9.51
C PHE A 7 -10.58 7.28 8.27
N VAL A 8 -11.21 6.92 7.15
CA VAL A 8 -10.53 6.65 5.87
C VAL A 8 -10.12 7.94 5.14
N LEU A 9 -10.83 9.04 5.37
CA LEU A 9 -10.64 10.33 4.68
C LEU A 9 -9.62 11.25 5.36
N VAL A 10 -9.06 10.85 6.51
CA VAL A 10 -8.02 11.61 7.23
C VAL A 10 -6.71 10.80 7.28
N PRO A 11 -6.07 10.53 6.12
CA PRO A 11 -4.76 9.89 6.11
C PRO A 11 -3.67 10.80 6.69
N GLU A 12 -3.90 12.11 6.79
CA GLU A 12 -2.91 13.12 7.21
C GLU A 12 -2.53 13.05 8.70
N LEU A 13 -3.36 12.44 9.55
CA LEU A 13 -3.07 12.26 10.98
C LEU A 13 -2.32 10.95 11.27
N ALA A 14 -2.21 10.06 10.29
CA ALA A 14 -1.27 8.96 10.34
C ALA A 14 0.05 9.49 9.79
N GLU A 15 1.12 9.45 10.58
CA GLU A 15 2.47 9.70 10.08
C GLU A 15 2.87 8.62 9.06
N ALA A 16 2.37 8.74 7.83
CA ALA A 16 2.92 8.10 6.65
C ALA A 16 3.91 9.07 5.99
N GLN A 17 4.84 9.61 6.80
CA GLN A 17 6.02 10.32 6.35
C GLN A 17 7.00 9.36 5.67
N CYS A 18 6.67 8.82 4.49
CA CYS A 18 7.56 7.91 3.78
C CYS A 18 7.66 8.14 2.26
N ALA A 19 6.99 9.15 1.70
CA ALA A 19 7.17 9.54 0.29
C ALA A 19 7.92 10.87 0.12
N MET A 20 7.75 11.81 1.06
CA MET A 20 8.40 13.13 0.95
C MET A 20 9.90 13.09 1.32
N CYS A 21 10.28 12.31 2.32
CA CYS A 21 11.69 12.05 2.68
C CYS A 21 12.45 11.22 1.61
N ARG A 22 11.70 10.53 0.74
CA ARG A 22 12.26 9.67 -0.31
C ARG A 22 12.86 10.49 -1.46
N ALA A 23 12.25 11.62 -1.80
CA ALA A 23 12.71 12.51 -2.86
C ALA A 23 14.03 13.22 -2.51
N VAL A 24 14.25 13.51 -1.21
CA VAL A 24 15.52 14.06 -0.72
C VAL A 24 16.64 13.03 -0.82
N LEU A 25 16.38 11.76 -0.47
CA LEU A 25 17.38 10.67 -0.55
C LEU A 25 17.65 10.18 -1.98
N GLU A 26 16.66 10.20 -2.88
CA GLU A 26 16.88 9.92 -4.31
C GLU A 26 17.82 10.95 -4.97
N SER A 27 17.88 12.17 -4.41
CA SER A 27 18.82 13.21 -4.84
C SER A 27 20.24 13.05 -4.28
N GLU A 28 20.45 12.18 -3.27
CA GLU A 28 21.74 11.99 -2.57
C GLU A 28 22.56 10.75 -3.00
N GLY A 29 22.13 10.03 -4.05
CA GLY A 29 23.07 9.31 -4.93
C GLY A 29 23.55 7.90 -4.52
N SER A 30 22.65 6.97 -4.18
CA SER A 30 22.98 5.54 -4.17
C SER A 30 21.89 4.70 -4.85
N GLU A 31 22.19 4.19 -6.05
CA GLU A 31 21.32 3.32 -6.84
C GLU A 31 20.88 2.06 -6.07
N ALA A 32 21.77 1.51 -5.23
CA ALA A 32 21.47 0.35 -4.40
C ALA A 32 20.35 0.63 -3.38
N THR A 33 20.38 1.81 -2.75
CA THR A 33 19.34 2.25 -1.81
C THR A 33 18.02 2.46 -2.53
N ALA A 34 18.03 3.15 -3.68
CA ALA A 34 16.82 3.36 -4.49
C ALA A 34 16.16 2.04 -4.92
N LYS A 35 16.96 1.05 -5.34
CA LYS A 35 16.50 -0.28 -5.74
C LYS A 35 15.89 -1.06 -4.56
N GLY A 36 16.51 -0.98 -3.39
CA GLY A 36 16.01 -1.61 -2.16
C GLY A 36 14.62 -1.10 -1.78
N ILE A 37 14.41 0.22 -1.83
CA ILE A 37 13.11 0.79 -1.47
C ILE A 37 12.06 0.50 -2.57
N ASN A 38 12.43 0.47 -3.86
CA ASN A 38 11.50 0.10 -4.94
C ASN A 38 10.95 -1.33 -4.76
N ASN A 39 11.82 -2.26 -4.38
CA ASN A 39 11.39 -3.63 -4.04
C ASN A 39 10.43 -3.63 -2.85
N GLY A 40 10.68 -2.77 -1.85
CA GLY A 40 9.77 -2.58 -0.72
C GLY A 40 8.38 -2.07 -1.12
N ILE A 41 8.30 -1.10 -2.05
CA ILE A 41 7.02 -0.61 -2.58
C ILE A 41 6.26 -1.74 -3.26
N VAL A 42 6.91 -2.48 -4.16
CA VAL A 42 6.29 -3.61 -4.87
C VAL A 42 5.80 -4.68 -3.88
N TYR A 43 6.59 -4.98 -2.85
CA TYR A 43 6.22 -5.94 -1.81
C TYR A 43 4.97 -5.50 -1.04
N LEU A 44 4.90 -4.23 -0.61
CA LEU A 44 3.75 -3.70 0.11
C LEU A 44 2.50 -3.61 -0.78
N MET A 45 2.66 -3.26 -2.06
CA MET A 45 1.57 -3.24 -3.04
C MET A 45 1.05 -4.64 -3.38
N ALA A 46 1.83 -5.71 -3.22
CA ALA A 46 1.36 -7.06 -3.48
C ALA A 46 0.22 -7.48 -2.53
N VAL A 47 0.25 -7.02 -1.28
CA VAL A 47 -0.73 -7.38 -0.24
C VAL A 47 -2.18 -7.02 -0.64
N PRO A 48 -2.53 -5.77 -1.02
CA PRO A 48 -3.90 -5.45 -1.41
C PRO A 48 -4.37 -6.24 -2.63
N TYR A 49 -3.50 -6.56 -3.60
CA TYR A 49 -3.88 -7.40 -4.74
C TYR A 49 -4.23 -8.84 -4.33
N LEU A 50 -3.44 -9.44 -3.42
CA LEU A 50 -3.71 -10.77 -2.91
C LEU A 50 -5.02 -10.82 -2.11
N LEU A 51 -5.29 -9.80 -1.30
CA LEU A 51 -6.53 -9.71 -0.53
C LEU A 51 -7.76 -9.59 -1.44
N VAL A 52 -7.70 -8.75 -2.47
CA VAL A 52 -8.78 -8.60 -3.46
C VAL A 52 -9.01 -9.90 -4.23
N ALA A 53 -7.94 -10.57 -4.69
CA ALA A 53 -8.03 -11.86 -5.36
C ALA A 53 -8.68 -12.93 -4.47
N GLY A 54 -8.26 -13.01 -3.20
CA GLY A 54 -8.83 -13.91 -2.21
C GLY A 54 -10.31 -13.65 -1.97
N LEU A 55 -10.70 -12.37 -1.82
CA LEU A 55 -12.09 -11.96 -1.64
C LEU A 55 -12.96 -12.41 -2.83
N PHE A 56 -12.53 -12.13 -4.06
CA PHE A 56 -13.26 -12.55 -5.26
C PHE A 56 -13.36 -14.07 -5.38
N PHE A 57 -12.31 -14.81 -5.04
CA PHE A 57 -12.35 -16.26 -5.01
C PHE A 57 -13.39 -16.79 -4.02
N PHE A 58 -13.45 -16.24 -2.80
CA PHE A 58 -14.44 -16.62 -1.80
C PHE A 58 -15.87 -16.30 -2.27
N ILE A 59 -16.10 -15.14 -2.85
CA ILE A 59 -17.40 -14.75 -3.41
C ILE A 59 -17.83 -15.72 -4.52
N TYR A 60 -16.94 -15.97 -5.49
CA TYR A 60 -17.23 -16.90 -6.60
C TYR A 60 -17.57 -18.31 -6.08
N LYS A 61 -16.79 -18.82 -5.12
CA LYS A 61 -17.06 -20.13 -4.50
C LYS A 61 -18.41 -20.16 -3.77
N LYS A 62 -18.80 -19.08 -3.10
CA LYS A 62 -20.09 -18.97 -2.42
C LYS A 62 -21.27 -18.83 -3.36
N MET A 63 -21.10 -18.21 -4.53
CA MET A 63 -22.17 -18.05 -5.53
C MET A 63 -22.33 -19.27 -6.44
N LYS A 64 -21.28 -20.08 -6.61
CA LYS A 64 -21.33 -21.31 -7.41
C LYS A 64 -21.71 -22.56 -6.60
N ALA A 65 -21.57 -22.50 -5.27
CA ALA A 65 -22.16 -23.47 -4.35
C ALA A 65 -23.65 -23.18 -4.18
#